data_AF-A0A6L9GAA1-F1
#
_entry.id   AF-A0A6L9GAA1-F1
#
_cell.length_a   1.000
_cell.length_b   1.000
_cell.length_c   1.000
_cell.angle_alpha   90.00
_cell.angle_beta   90.00
_cell.angle_gamma   90.00
#
_symmetry.space_group_name_H-M   'P 1'
#
loop_
_entity.id
_entity.type
_entity.pdbx_description
1 polymer ?
#
loop_
_entity_poly.entity_id
_entity_poly.type
_entity_poly.pdbx_seq_one_letter_code
_entity_poly.pdbx_strand_id
1 'polypeptide(L)'
;MTIATGAPNAAPEPALNSLGFAKPPSQTRVVVAMSGGVDSSVVAAKLAREGYDVVGVTLQLYDHGAALAKKGACCAGQDIHDARRVAERMGFPHYVLDYENKFRESVIDEFADAYL
;
A
#
# COMPACT_ATOMS: atom_id res chain seq x y z
N MET A 1 53.80 -21.20 -25.79
CA MET A 1 53.07 -21.61 -24.56
C MET A 1 52.84 -20.33 -23.76
N THR A 2 51.73 -19.64 -24.03
CA THR A 2 51.37 -18.40 -23.34
C THR A 2 50.17 -18.72 -22.46
N ILE A 3 50.34 -18.55 -21.15
CA ILE A 3 49.38 -18.95 -20.13
C ILE A 3 48.31 -17.87 -20.05
N ALA A 4 47.05 -18.24 -20.30
CA ALA A 4 45.91 -17.37 -20.08
C ALA A 4 45.70 -17.14 -18.58
N THR A 5 45.83 -15.91 -18.11
CA THR A 5 45.38 -15.50 -16.77
C THR A 5 44.03 -14.81 -16.89
N GLY A 6 42.97 -15.61 -17.02
CA GLY A 6 41.60 -15.15 -16.80
C GLY A 6 41.26 -15.36 -15.32
N ALA A 7 41.02 -14.29 -14.58
CA ALA A 7 40.41 -14.38 -13.26
C ALA A 7 39.03 -15.07 -13.38
N PRO A 8 38.62 -15.91 -12.42
CA PRO A 8 37.29 -16.51 -12.46
C PRO A 8 36.26 -15.38 -12.42
N ASN A 9 35.41 -15.35 -13.45
CA ASN A 9 34.29 -14.42 -13.54
C ASN A 9 33.38 -14.69 -12.34
N ALA A 10 33.36 -13.77 -11.37
CA ALA A 10 32.44 -13.86 -10.24
C ALA A 10 31.01 -13.97 -10.80
N ALA A 11 30.22 -14.89 -10.28
CA ALA A 11 28.81 -14.97 -10.62
C ALA A 11 28.19 -13.57 -10.41
N PRO A 12 27.37 -13.05 -11.35
CA PRO A 12 26.78 -11.74 -11.20
C PRO A 12 26.02 -11.70 -9.87
N GLU A 13 26.34 -10.72 -9.01
CA GLU A 13 25.56 -10.50 -7.80
C GLU A 13 24.07 -10.41 -8.18
N PRO A 14 23.17 -11.01 -7.39
CA PRO A 14 21.76 -11.01 -7.74
C PRO A 14 21.30 -9.56 -7.84
N ALA A 15 20.92 -9.13 -9.04
CA ALA A 15 20.49 -7.77 -9.29
C ALA A 15 19.30 -7.46 -8.36
N LEU A 16 19.51 -6.48 -7.48
CA LEU A 16 18.46 -6.02 -6.57
C LEU A 16 17.40 -5.26 -7.36
N ASN A 17 16.12 -5.46 -7.03
CA ASN A 17 15.04 -4.65 -7.57
C ASN A 17 15.03 -3.23 -6.96
N SER A 18 14.15 -2.36 -7.42
CA SER A 18 14.07 -0.96 -6.95
C SER A 18 13.73 -0.79 -5.46
N LEU A 19 13.28 -1.86 -4.79
CA LEU A 19 13.04 -1.92 -3.35
C LEU A 19 14.19 -2.63 -2.58
N GLY A 20 15.26 -3.03 -3.26
CA GLY A 20 16.44 -3.65 -2.64
C GLY A 20 16.34 -5.16 -2.42
N PHE A 21 15.37 -5.87 -3.03
CA PHE A 21 15.25 -7.32 -2.89
C PHE A 21 15.91 -8.08 -4.05
N ALA A 22 16.58 -9.20 -3.72
CA ALA A 22 17.22 -10.13 -4.66
C ALA A 22 16.22 -11.05 -5.40
N LYS A 23 15.16 -10.46 -5.97
CA LYS A 23 14.14 -11.15 -6.77
C LYS A 23 13.44 -10.16 -7.71
N PRO A 24 12.89 -10.60 -8.86
CA PRO A 24 12.23 -9.71 -9.80
C PRO A 24 11.00 -9.01 -9.17
N PRO A 25 10.63 -7.80 -9.65
CA PRO A 25 9.43 -7.09 -9.18
C PRO A 25 8.17 -7.96 -9.21
N SER A 26 7.97 -8.74 -10.27
CA SER A 26 6.80 -9.60 -10.45
C SER A 26 6.66 -10.74 -9.42
N GLN A 27 7.74 -11.06 -8.69
CA GLN A 27 7.74 -12.03 -7.57
C GLN A 27 7.82 -11.32 -6.21
N THR A 28 7.67 -10.00 -6.20
CA THR A 28 7.70 -9.16 -5.01
C THR A 28 6.32 -8.57 -4.80
N ARG A 29 5.55 -9.18 -3.89
CA ARG A 29 4.26 -8.65 -3.48
C ARG A 29 4.44 -7.41 -2.61
N VAL A 30 3.73 -6.35 -2.95
CA VAL A 30 3.69 -5.11 -2.15
C VAL A 30 2.25 -4.79 -1.80
N VAL A 31 1.95 -4.79 -0.50
CA VAL A 31 0.66 -4.33 0.03
C VAL A 31 0.79 -2.84 0.30
N VAL A 32 0.01 -2.02 -0.40
CA VAL A 32 0.01 -0.56 -0.24
C VAL A 32 -1.21 -0.16 0.57
N ALA A 33 -0.99 0.48 1.72
CA ALA A 33 -2.05 1.16 2.44
C ALA A 33 -2.50 2.39 1.63
N MET A 34 -3.72 2.34 1.11
CA MET A 34 -4.30 3.35 0.23
C MET A 34 -5.38 4.13 0.99
N SER A 35 -5.07 5.37 1.36
CA SER A 35 -6.02 6.24 2.06
C SER A 35 -7.03 6.92 1.13
N GLY A 36 -6.91 6.74 -0.20
CA GLY A 36 -7.63 7.55 -1.19
C GLY A 36 -6.88 8.81 -1.62
N GLY A 37 -5.87 9.21 -0.85
CA GLY A 37 -5.02 10.37 -1.14
C GLY A 37 -4.02 10.15 -2.29
N VAL A 38 -3.45 11.25 -2.77
CA VAL A 38 -2.51 11.29 -3.90
C VAL A 38 -1.24 10.50 -3.60
N ASP A 39 -0.66 10.62 -2.41
CA ASP A 39 0.64 10.01 -2.09
C ASP A 39 0.59 8.48 -2.21
N SER A 40 -0.37 7.84 -1.54
CA SER A 40 -0.56 6.38 -1.63
C SER A 40 -0.92 5.92 -3.04
N SER A 41 -1.64 6.75 -3.79
CA SER A 41 -2.01 6.46 -5.18
C SER A 41 -0.80 6.49 -6.11
N VAL A 42 0.08 7.47 -5.93
CA VAL A 42 1.33 7.60 -6.71
C VAL A 42 2.28 6.44 -6.38
N VAL A 43 2.40 6.07 -5.09
CA VAL A 43 3.19 4.90 -4.68
C VAL A 43 2.67 3.62 -5.35
N ALA A 44 1.37 3.34 -5.24
CA ALA A 44 0.78 2.14 -5.82
C ALA A 44 0.93 2.11 -7.35
N ALA A 45 0.67 3.24 -8.02
CA ALA A 45 0.82 3.35 -9.47
C ALA A 45 2.28 3.20 -9.93
N LYS A 46 3.25 3.76 -9.20
CA LYS A 46 4.68 3.63 -9.52
C LYS A 46 5.12 2.18 -9.43
N LEU A 47 4.77 1.48 -8.36
CA LEU A 47 5.11 0.07 -8.17
C LEU A 47 4.43 -0.83 -9.21
N ALA A 48 3.16 -0.57 -9.53
CA ALA A 48 2.48 -1.30 -10.60
C ALA A 48 3.16 -1.13 -11.97
N ARG A 49 3.61 0.10 -12.30
CA ARG A 49 4.36 0.39 -13.55
C ARG A 49 5.73 -0.29 -13.59
N GLU A 50 6.36 -0.47 -12.43
CA GLU A 50 7.62 -1.21 -12.30
C GLU A 50 7.44 -2.75 -12.37
N GLY A 51 6.19 -3.23 -12.47
CA GLY A 51 5.87 -4.64 -12.62
C GLY A 51 5.81 -5.41 -11.31
N TYR A 52 5.63 -4.73 -10.17
CA TYR A 52 5.40 -5.38 -8.88
C TYR A 52 4.02 -6.04 -8.79
N ASP A 53 3.91 -7.09 -7.98
CA ASP A 53 2.64 -7.70 -7.59
C ASP A 53 1.97 -6.83 -6.51
N VAL A 54 1.27 -5.79 -6.93
CA VAL A 54 0.67 -4.80 -6.04
C VAL A 54 -0.70 -5.26 -5.52
N VAL A 55 -0.97 -5.02 -4.24
CA VAL A 55 -2.30 -5.14 -3.64
C VAL A 55 -2.61 -3.86 -2.88
N GLY A 56 -3.70 -3.18 -3.21
CA GLY A 56 -4.17 -2.01 -2.48
C GLY A 56 -5.02 -2.40 -1.27
N VAL A 57 -4.87 -1.72 -0.14
CA VAL A 57 -5.69 -1.92 1.05
C VAL A 57 -6.10 -0.59 1.65
N THR A 58 -7.40 -0.36 1.85
CA THR A 58 -7.91 0.77 2.64
C THR A 58 -8.40 0.28 3.99
N LEU A 59 -8.04 0.97 5.08
CA LEU A 59 -8.57 0.69 6.41
C LEU A 59 -9.75 1.61 6.69
N GLN A 60 -10.91 1.03 6.99
CA GLN A 60 -12.06 1.77 7.50
C GLN A 60 -11.93 1.84 9.03
N LEU A 61 -11.70 3.04 9.57
CA LEU A 61 -11.35 3.23 10.98
C LEU A 61 -12.49 3.83 11.83
N TYR A 62 -13.62 4.20 11.23
CA TYR A 62 -14.79 4.72 11.91
C TYR A 62 -16.05 4.52 11.06
N ASP A 63 -17.18 4.18 11.68
CA ASP A 63 -18.49 4.15 11.06
C ASP A 63 -19.11 5.55 11.08
N HIS A 64 -19.67 5.94 9.95
CA HIS A 64 -20.48 7.14 9.79
C HIS A 64 -21.95 6.90 10.17
N GLY A 65 -22.32 5.77 10.77
CA GLY A 65 -23.67 5.43 11.22
C GLY A 65 -24.39 6.54 11.99
N ALA A 66 -23.67 7.27 12.87
CA ALA A 66 -24.21 8.41 13.61
C ALA A 66 -24.17 9.75 12.82
N ALA A 67 -23.35 9.85 11.77
CA ALA A 67 -23.20 11.01 10.89
C ALA A 67 -24.05 10.93 9.60
N LEU A 68 -24.73 9.81 9.35
CA LEU A 68 -25.72 9.64 8.27
C LEU A 68 -26.90 10.62 8.35
N ALA A 69 -27.06 11.35 9.47
CA ALA A 69 -28.07 12.40 9.63
C ALA A 69 -27.69 13.76 9.01
N LYS A 70 -26.46 13.98 8.52
CA LYS A 70 -26.05 15.25 7.89
C LYS A 70 -25.54 15.06 6.46
N LYS A 71 -26.25 15.66 5.50
CA LYS A 71 -25.76 15.87 4.13
C LYS A 71 -24.39 16.57 4.19
N GLY A 72 -23.33 15.84 3.82
CA GLY A 72 -21.95 16.37 3.79
C GLY A 72 -20.88 15.50 4.47
N ALA A 73 -21.24 14.42 5.18
CA ALA A 73 -20.28 13.55 5.88
C ALA A 73 -19.61 12.46 5.00
N CYS A 74 -19.70 12.55 3.67
CA CYS A 74 -19.33 11.50 2.73
C CYS A 74 -17.84 11.50 2.36
N CYS A 75 -16.92 11.54 3.33
CA CYS A 75 -15.48 11.53 3.02
C CYS A 75 -14.90 10.11 3.01
N ALA A 76 -15.17 9.27 4.01
CA ALA A 76 -14.60 7.92 4.06
C ALA A 76 -15.05 7.04 2.86
N GLY A 77 -16.31 7.20 2.41
CA GLY A 77 -16.79 6.52 1.21
C GLY A 77 -16.15 7.04 -0.07
N GLN A 78 -15.87 8.35 -0.15
CA GLN A 78 -15.20 8.96 -1.29
C GLN A 78 -13.73 8.53 -1.38
N ASP A 79 -13.02 8.50 -0.26
CA ASP A 79 -11.63 8.08 -0.17
C ASP A 79 -11.44 6.61 -0.58
N ILE A 80 -12.31 5.72 -0.08
CA ILE A 80 -12.36 4.33 -0.51
C ILE A 80 -12.62 4.22 -2.01
N HIS A 81 -13.57 5.01 -2.52
CA HIS A 81 -13.89 5.03 -3.95
C HIS A 81 -12.71 5.53 -4.80
N ASP A 82 -11.99 6.55 -4.34
CA ASP A 82 -10.81 7.09 -5.02
C ASP A 82 -9.66 6.09 -5.05
N ALA A 83 -9.39 5.40 -3.93
CA ALA A 83 -8.41 4.31 -3.88
C ALA A 83 -8.79 3.18 -4.85
N ARG A 84 -10.07 2.76 -4.86
CA ARG A 84 -10.58 1.74 -5.78
C ARG A 84 -10.39 2.14 -7.24
N ARG A 85 -10.73 3.38 -7.60
CA ARG A 85 -10.60 3.89 -8.97
C ARG A 85 -9.14 3.91 -9.44
N VAL A 86 -8.19 4.21 -8.56
CA VAL A 86 -6.76 4.12 -8.88
C VAL A 86 -6.36 2.65 -9.13
N ALA A 87 -6.76 1.74 -8.26
CA ALA A 87 -6.47 0.32 -8.39
C ALA A 87 -7.01 -0.29 -9.68
N GLU A 88 -8.27 0.00 -10.02
CA GLU A 88 -8.91 -0.43 -11.28
C GLU A 88 -8.16 0.09 -12.51
N ARG A 89 -7.76 1.37 -12.50
CA ARG A 89 -7.00 1.97 -13.63
C ARG A 89 -5.60 1.36 -13.79
N MET A 90 -4.98 0.94 -12.68
CA MET A 90 -3.63 0.38 -12.68
C MET A 90 -3.62 -1.15 -12.79
N GLY A 91 -4.77 -1.81 -12.71
CA GLY A 91 -4.91 -3.25 -12.92
C GLY A 91 -4.49 -4.12 -11.74
N PHE A 92 -4.68 -3.66 -10.50
CA PHE A 92 -4.36 -4.43 -9.29
C PHE A 92 -5.57 -4.55 -8.33
N PRO A 93 -5.65 -5.62 -7.51
CA PRO A 93 -6.76 -5.79 -6.56
C PRO A 93 -6.70 -4.77 -5.42
N HIS A 94 -7.88 -4.34 -4.96
CA HIS A 94 -8.04 -3.44 -3.82
C HIS A 94 -9.04 -4.02 -2.82
N TYR A 95 -8.69 -3.99 -1.54
CA TYR A 95 -9.52 -4.47 -0.44
C TYR A 95 -9.79 -3.37 0.57
N VAL A 96 -10.96 -3.42 1.18
CA VAL A 96 -11.30 -2.57 2.33
C VAL A 96 -11.39 -3.45 3.55
N LEU A 97 -10.67 -3.09 4.61
CA LEU A 97 -10.67 -3.81 5.87
C LEU A 97 -11.28 -2.94 6.96
N ASP A 98 -12.29 -3.47 7.64
CA ASP A 98 -12.89 -2.83 8.81
C ASP A 98 -11.99 -3.04 10.03
N TYR A 99 -11.52 -1.93 10.60
CA TYR A 99 -10.67 -1.87 11.79
C TYR A 99 -11.18 -0.88 12.84
N GLU A 100 -12.45 -0.46 12.74
CA GLU A 100 -13.02 0.58 13.59
C GLU A 100 -12.88 0.27 15.08
N ASN A 101 -13.38 -0.89 15.52
CA ASN A 101 -13.36 -1.25 16.95
C ASN A 101 -11.94 -1.27 17.50
N LYS A 102 -11.01 -1.85 16.72
CA LYS A 102 -9.61 -1.94 17.10
C LYS A 102 -8.97 -0.56 17.19
N PHE A 103 -9.27 0.33 16.25
CA PHE A 103 -8.76 1.70 16.27
C PHE A 103 -9.32 2.51 17.44
N ARG A 104 -10.61 2.34 17.76
CA ARG A 104 -11.21 2.99 18.93
C ARG A 104 -10.49 2.57 20.22
N GLU A 105 -10.41 1.27 20.47
CA GLU A 105 -9.85 0.71 21.71
C GLU A 105 -8.36 1.01 21.90
N SER A 106 -7.58 1.06 20.80
CA SER A 106 -6.12 1.21 20.87
C SER A 106 -5.61 2.62 20.64
N VAL A 107 -6.46 3.56 20.20
CA VAL A 107 -6.02 4.92 19.87
C VAL A 107 -6.97 5.95 20.43
N ILE A 108 -8.28 5.84 20.14
CA ILE A 108 -9.24 6.89 20.50
C ILE A 108 -9.47 6.94 22.01
N ASP A 109 -9.67 5.79 22.65
CA ASP A 109 -9.97 5.74 24.08
C ASP A 109 -8.76 6.24 24.91
N GLU A 110 -7.56 5.76 24.61
CA GLU A 110 -6.32 6.24 25.23
C GLU A 110 -6.10 7.75 24.99
N PHE A 111 -6.35 8.22 23.77
CA PHE A 111 -6.24 9.64 23.45
C PHE A 111 -7.24 10.46 24.27
N ALA A 112 -8.50 10.02 24.42
CA ALA A 112 -9.51 10.74 25.18
C ALA A 112 -9.18 10.78 26.68
N ASP A 113 -8.72 9.66 27.24
CA ASP A 113 -8.33 9.55 28.65
C ASP A 113 -7.19 10.50 29.01
N ALA A 114 -6.29 10.81 28.07
CA ALA A 114 -5.20 11.75 28.29
C ALA A 114 -5.65 13.22 28.49
N TYR A 115 -6.92 13.55 28.24
CA TYR A 115 -7.50 14.89 28.41
C TYR A 115 -8.53 14.99 29.55
N LEU A 116 -8.77 13.91 30.29
CA LEU A 116 -9.66 13.87 31.47
C LEU A 116 -8.86 14.02 32.77
#